data_AF-A0AAU4I3R2-F1
#
_entry.id   AF-A0AAU4I3R2-F1
#
_cell.length_a   1.000
_cell.length_b   1.000
_cell.length_c   1.000
_cell.angle_alpha   90.00
_cell.angle_beta   90.00
_cell.angle_gamma   90.00
#
_symmetry.space_group_name_H-M   'P 1'
#
loop_
_entity.id
_entity.type
_entity.pdbx_description
1 polymer ?
#
loop_
_entity_poly.entity_id
_entity_poly.type
_entity_poly.pdbx_seq_one_letter_code
_entity_poly.pdbx_strand_id
1 'polypeptide(L)'
;MSNFPLREDSAQEIPVEEIPSLLLRMVPECADAIAEVFHQPAEAAVPTEHVAIMLYELLLECFTTPVLMPQLWRDSPDAQLLTRCWDFVERIVDHSTHHVGGAVYFQVLEQLLDDRNLVKAAWPYMKERTRANTLLMLDDAELHLPGINL
;
A
#
# COMPACT_ATOMS: atom_id res chain seq x y z
N MET A 1 -8.24 22.21 -34.63
CA MET A 1 -7.23 21.83 -33.63
C MET A 1 -7.96 21.71 -32.31
N SER A 2 -8.23 20.48 -31.88
CA SER A 2 -9.07 20.19 -30.72
C SER A 2 -8.29 20.46 -29.44
N ASN A 3 -8.81 21.36 -28.62
CA ASN A 3 -8.42 21.56 -27.23
C ASN A 3 -8.90 20.35 -26.43
N PHE A 4 -7.97 19.49 -25.98
CA PHE A 4 -8.27 18.54 -24.92
C PHE A 4 -8.04 19.26 -23.58
N PRO A 5 -9.00 19.26 -22.64
CA PRO A 5 -8.72 19.73 -21.30
C PRO A 5 -7.75 18.75 -20.64
N LEU A 6 -6.64 19.28 -20.15
CA LEU A 6 -5.72 18.58 -19.24
C LEU A 6 -6.56 18.04 -18.08
N ARG A 7 -6.51 16.73 -17.86
CA ARG A 7 -7.19 16.04 -16.77
C ARG A 7 -6.75 16.70 -15.45
N GLU A 8 -7.70 17.28 -14.74
CA GLU A 8 -7.54 17.87 -13.41
C GLU A 8 -7.13 16.80 -12.39
N ASP A 9 -6.22 17.20 -11.50
CA ASP A 9 -5.64 16.49 -10.35
C ASP A 9 -4.88 15.18 -10.62
N SER A 10 -3.71 15.31 -11.26
CA SER A 10 -2.58 14.48 -10.84
C SER A 10 -2.27 14.83 -9.38
N ALA A 11 -2.79 14.05 -8.43
CA ALA A 11 -2.31 14.09 -7.05
C ALA A 11 -0.78 14.04 -7.12
N GLN A 12 -0.13 15.14 -6.72
CA GLN A 12 1.31 15.31 -6.86
C GLN A 12 2.01 14.08 -6.28
N GLU A 13 2.90 13.49 -7.09
CA GLU A 13 3.69 12.35 -6.65
C GLU A 13 4.46 12.71 -5.38
N ILE A 14 4.45 11.80 -4.41
CA ILE A 14 5.02 12.01 -3.08
C ILE A 14 6.52 11.68 -3.15
N PRO A 15 7.42 12.58 -2.71
CA PRO A 15 8.84 12.25 -2.62
C PRO A 15 9.08 10.98 -1.79
N VAL A 16 10.06 10.17 -2.18
CA VAL A 16 10.34 8.88 -1.52
C VAL A 16 10.60 9.07 -0.02
N GLU A 17 11.28 10.15 0.33
CA GLU A 17 11.63 10.53 1.70
C GLU A 17 10.41 10.88 2.56
N GLU A 18 9.29 11.26 1.93
CA GLU A 18 8.05 11.60 2.62
C GLU A 18 7.12 10.39 2.83
N ILE A 19 7.38 9.27 2.15
CA ILE A 19 6.53 8.07 2.24
C ILE A 19 6.41 7.54 3.69
N PRO A 20 7.48 7.44 4.49
CA PRO A 20 7.36 6.97 5.88
C PRO A 20 6.50 7.90 6.75
N SER A 21 6.67 9.21 6.57
CA SER A 21 5.87 10.20 7.31
C SER A 21 4.41 10.18 6.87
N LEU A 22 4.16 9.95 5.58
CA LEU A 22 2.81 9.75 5.05
C LEU A 22 2.15 8.51 5.65
N LEU A 23 2.87 7.38 5.71
CA LEU A 23 2.37 6.14 6.31
C LEU A 23 1.90 6.39 7.74
N LEU A 24 2.77 6.93 8.60
CA LEU A 24 2.44 7.16 10.00
C LEU A 24 1.24 8.11 10.17
N ARG A 25 1.14 9.12 9.32
CA ARG A 25 0.01 10.07 9.35
C ARG A 25 -1.32 9.42 8.94
N MET A 26 -1.30 8.52 7.95
CA MET A 26 -2.53 7.90 7.43
C MET A 26 -2.93 6.65 8.21
N VAL A 27 -1.94 5.93 8.73
CA VAL A 27 -2.08 4.65 9.43
C VAL A 27 -1.28 4.73 10.74
N PRO A 28 -1.75 5.50 11.74
CA PRO A 28 -1.05 5.64 13.02
C PRO A 28 -0.87 4.31 13.76
N GLU A 29 -1.65 3.28 13.40
CA GLU A 29 -1.51 1.91 13.90
C GLU A 29 -0.13 1.28 13.58
N CYS A 30 0.62 1.84 12.63
CA CYS A 30 2.00 1.42 12.35
C CYS A 30 3.01 1.92 13.40
N ALA A 31 2.65 2.85 14.29
CA ALA A 31 3.60 3.52 15.18
C ALA A 31 4.42 2.56 16.05
N ASP A 32 3.76 1.58 16.68
CA ASP A 32 4.43 0.63 17.57
C ASP A 32 5.41 -0.26 16.80
N ALA A 33 5.02 -0.74 15.62
CA ALA A 33 5.87 -1.57 14.77
C ALA A 33 7.07 -0.77 14.22
N ILE A 34 6.85 0.47 13.78
CA ILE A 34 7.95 1.39 13.39
C ILE A 34 8.91 1.58 14.56
N ALA A 35 8.38 1.79 15.77
CA ALA A 35 9.23 2.01 16.93
C ALA A 35 10.05 0.78 17.32
N GLU A 36 9.49 -0.41 17.15
CA GLU A 36 10.17 -1.67 17.36
C GLU A 36 11.30 -1.88 16.35
N VAL A 37 10.99 -1.79 15.05
CA VAL A 37 11.95 -2.05 13.95
C VAL A 37 13.10 -1.04 13.93
N PHE A 38 12.80 0.24 14.13
CA PHE A 38 13.82 1.31 14.06
C PHE A 38 14.40 1.71 15.42
N HIS A 39 14.00 1.01 16.49
CA HIS A 39 14.51 1.18 17.86
C HIS A 39 14.42 2.63 18.40
N GLN A 40 13.40 3.39 17.99
CA GLN A 40 13.14 4.75 18.44
C GLN A 40 11.67 5.15 18.16
N PRO A 41 11.11 6.17 18.83
CA PRO A 41 9.72 6.58 18.58
C PRO A 41 9.43 6.85 17.10
N ALA A 42 8.24 6.45 16.62
CA ALA A 42 7.88 6.50 15.21
C ALA A 42 8.03 7.92 14.62
N GLU A 43 7.59 8.94 15.35
CA GLU A 43 7.69 10.35 14.95
C GLU A 43 9.13 10.84 14.80
N ALA A 44 10.08 10.19 15.49
CA ALA A 44 11.51 10.47 15.36
C ALA A 44 12.16 9.63 14.25
N ALA A 45 11.63 8.43 13.97
CA ALA A 45 12.14 7.54 12.94
C ALA A 45 11.78 8.00 11.52
N VAL A 46 10.50 8.26 11.27
CA VAL A 46 9.98 8.50 9.91
C VAL A 46 10.55 9.70 9.17
N PRO A 47 11.08 10.77 9.81
CA PRO A 47 11.72 11.87 9.09
C PRO A 47 13.15 11.56 8.63
N THR A 48 13.72 10.41 8.99
CA THR A 48 15.11 10.07 8.65
C THR A 48 15.21 9.44 7.27
N GLU A 49 16.25 9.80 6.51
CA GLU A 49 16.55 9.18 5.20
C GLU A 49 16.72 7.65 5.32
N HIS A 50 17.17 7.17 6.47
CA HIS A 50 17.36 5.74 6.73
C HIS A 50 16.05 4.95 6.56
N VAL A 51 14.93 5.45 7.08
CA VAL A 51 13.64 4.76 6.97
C VAL A 51 13.14 4.74 5.52
N ALA A 52 13.39 5.82 4.76
CA ALA A 52 13.04 5.88 3.34
C ALA A 52 13.89 4.91 2.49
N ILE A 53 15.14 4.68 2.85
CA ILE A 53 16.00 3.66 2.22
C ILE A 53 15.51 2.25 2.55
N MET A 54 15.03 2.03 3.78
CA MET A 54 14.48 0.76 4.27
C MET A 54 12.98 0.60 3.93
N LEU A 55 12.54 1.10 2.77
CA LEU A 55 11.13 1.13 2.39
C LEU A 55 10.51 -0.27 2.30
N TYR A 56 11.29 -1.27 1.88
CA TYR A 56 10.82 -2.65 1.80
C TYR A 56 10.49 -3.19 3.20
N GLU A 57 11.40 -3.02 4.15
CA GLU A 57 11.22 -3.41 5.55
C GLU A 57 10.10 -2.60 6.21
N LEU A 58 10.01 -1.29 5.93
CA LEU A 58 8.91 -0.45 6.42
C LEU A 58 7.55 -0.98 5.95
N LEU A 59 7.39 -1.26 4.65
CA LEU A 59 6.13 -1.75 4.12
C LEU A 59 5.80 -3.15 4.64
N LEU A 60 6.78 -4.06 4.71
CA LEU A 60 6.50 -5.42 5.15
C LEU A 60 6.30 -5.53 6.66
N GLU A 61 7.28 -5.07 7.43
CA GLU A 61 7.41 -5.31 8.87
C GLU A 61 6.62 -4.31 9.70
N CYS A 62 6.37 -3.10 9.18
CA CYS A 62 5.64 -2.06 9.92
C CYS A 62 4.20 -1.85 9.44
N PHE A 63 3.88 -2.19 8.19
CA PHE A 63 2.56 -1.95 7.60
C PHE A 63 1.81 -3.24 7.25
N THR A 64 2.32 -4.04 6.33
CA THR A 64 1.59 -5.17 5.77
C THR A 64 1.36 -6.26 6.81
N THR A 65 2.43 -6.75 7.43
CA THR A 65 2.38 -7.84 8.39
C THR A 65 1.64 -7.47 9.69
N PRO A 66 1.96 -6.35 10.36
CA PRO A 66 1.33 -6.04 11.65
C PRO A 66 -0.03 -5.36 11.55
N VAL A 67 -0.34 -4.67 10.45
CA VAL A 67 -1.56 -3.84 10.35
C VAL A 67 -2.52 -4.35 9.28
N LEU A 68 -2.10 -4.44 8.03
CA LEU A 68 -3.00 -4.77 6.91
C LEU A 68 -3.51 -6.21 6.98
N MET A 69 -2.60 -7.19 7.00
CA MET A 69 -2.93 -8.61 6.94
C MET A 69 -3.85 -9.05 8.09
N PRO A 70 -3.61 -8.64 9.36
CA PRO A 70 -4.51 -8.99 10.45
C PRO A 70 -5.93 -8.49 10.22
N GLN A 71 -6.15 -7.33 9.58
CA GLN A 71 -7.51 -6.89 9.26
C GLN A 71 -8.13 -7.74 8.15
N LEU A 72 -7.38 -8.08 7.11
CA LEU A 72 -7.91 -8.88 5.99
C LEU A 72 -8.31 -10.30 6.39
N TRP A 73 -7.68 -10.87 7.43
CA TRP A 73 -8.02 -12.19 7.96
C TRP A 73 -9.19 -12.21 8.94
N ARG A 74 -9.68 -11.05 9.39
CA ARG A 74 -10.76 -10.99 10.39
C ARG A 74 -12.13 -11.18 9.75
N ASP A 75 -13.00 -11.93 10.43
CA ASP A 75 -14.42 -12.06 10.06
C ASP A 75 -15.16 -10.70 10.09
N SER A 76 -14.73 -9.80 10.98
CA SER A 76 -15.25 -8.44 11.12
C SER A 76 -14.09 -7.44 11.12
N PRO A 77 -13.60 -7.04 9.93
CA PRO A 77 -12.48 -6.11 9.81
C PRO A 77 -12.86 -4.69 10.23
N ASP A 78 -11.88 -3.91 10.67
CA ASP A 78 -12.05 -2.46 10.77
C ASP A 78 -12.01 -1.85 9.36
N ALA A 79 -13.20 -1.57 8.81
CA ALA A 79 -13.36 -0.99 7.49
C ALA A 79 -12.73 0.41 7.35
N GLN A 80 -12.67 1.21 8.43
CA GLN A 80 -12.05 2.53 8.37
C GLN A 80 -10.53 2.41 8.30
N LEU A 81 -9.95 1.49 9.08
CA LEU A 81 -8.52 1.17 8.99
C LEU A 81 -8.16 0.65 7.60
N LEU A 82 -8.90 -0.34 7.08
CA LEU A 82 -8.66 -0.85 5.73
C LEU A 82 -8.76 0.24 4.66
N THR A 83 -9.75 1.14 4.76
CA THR A 83 -9.86 2.29 3.85
C THR A 83 -8.61 3.17 3.91
N ARG A 84 -8.10 3.49 5.11
CA ARG A 84 -6.87 4.30 5.25
C ARG A 84 -5.62 3.58 4.72
N CYS A 85 -5.51 2.27 4.97
CA CYS A 85 -4.43 1.45 4.43
C CYS A 85 -4.41 1.49 2.90
N TRP A 86 -5.57 1.27 2.26
CA TRP A 86 -5.65 1.27 0.80
C TRP A 86 -5.56 2.67 0.20
N ASP A 87 -5.98 3.71 0.91
CA ASP A 87 -5.74 5.11 0.54
C ASP A 87 -4.25 5.46 0.55
N PHE A 88 -3.49 4.91 1.50
CA PHE A 88 -2.04 5.04 1.54
C PHE A 88 -1.40 4.31 0.35
N VAL A 89 -1.74 3.03 0.13
CA VAL A 89 -1.18 2.24 -0.99
C VAL A 89 -1.53 2.89 -2.34
N GLU A 90 -2.76 3.36 -2.52
CA GLU A 90 -3.19 4.06 -3.73
C GLU A 90 -2.31 5.27 -4.06
N ARG A 91 -1.74 5.94 -3.06
CA ARG A 91 -0.86 7.10 -3.27
C ARG A 91 0.53 6.73 -3.80
N ILE A 92 1.00 5.51 -3.58
CA ILE A 92 2.38 5.09 -3.87
C ILE A 92 2.47 3.92 -4.86
N VAL A 93 1.36 3.27 -5.22
CA VAL A 93 1.35 2.05 -6.05
C VAL A 93 1.88 2.27 -7.48
N ASP A 94 1.66 3.44 -8.05
CA ASP A 94 2.05 3.80 -9.42
C ASP A 94 3.12 4.90 -9.41
N HIS A 95 4.01 4.83 -8.42
CA HIS A 95 5.08 5.81 -8.25
C HIS A 95 6.13 5.67 -9.36
N SER A 96 6.62 6.80 -9.88
CA SER A 96 7.52 6.87 -11.03
C SER A 96 8.88 6.18 -10.81
N THR A 97 9.29 6.05 -9.55
CA THR A 97 10.51 5.33 -9.19
C THR A 97 10.24 3.83 -9.06
N HIS A 98 11.00 3.03 -9.80
CA HIS A 98 10.92 1.56 -9.73
C HIS A 98 11.14 1.01 -8.32
N HIS A 99 11.90 1.70 -7.48
CA HIS A 99 12.11 1.31 -6.09
C HIS A 99 10.80 1.31 -5.29
N VAL A 100 9.99 2.38 -5.39
CA VAL A 100 8.72 2.48 -4.65
C VAL A 100 7.68 1.54 -5.24
N GLY A 101 7.52 1.52 -6.57
CA GLY A 101 6.59 0.61 -7.23
C GLY A 101 6.91 -0.86 -6.92
N GLY A 102 8.19 -1.23 -6.94
CA GLY A 102 8.66 -2.56 -6.54
C GLY A 102 8.38 -2.87 -5.07
N ALA A 103 8.62 -1.92 -4.16
CA ALA A 103 8.33 -2.12 -2.74
C ALA A 103 6.83 -2.39 -2.50
N VAL A 104 5.93 -1.63 -3.15
CA VAL A 104 4.48 -1.85 -3.05
C VAL A 104 4.09 -3.20 -3.66
N TYR A 105 4.62 -3.54 -4.83
CA TYR A 105 4.36 -4.81 -5.49
C TYR A 105 4.69 -5.99 -4.57
N PHE A 106 5.94 -6.11 -4.12
CA PHE A 106 6.41 -7.28 -3.39
C PHE A 106 5.92 -7.30 -1.94
N GLN A 107 5.89 -6.15 -1.27
CA GLN A 107 5.63 -6.10 0.17
C GLN A 107 4.17 -5.87 0.53
N VAL A 108 3.31 -5.54 -0.43
CA VAL A 108 1.87 -5.33 -0.18
C VAL A 108 1.02 -6.20 -1.09
N LEU A 109 1.15 -6.07 -2.41
CA LEU A 109 0.22 -6.71 -3.34
C LEU A 109 0.48 -8.21 -3.51
N GLU A 110 1.74 -8.63 -3.58
CA GLU A 110 2.12 -10.04 -3.71
C GLU A 110 1.65 -10.85 -2.49
N GLN A 111 1.66 -10.26 -1.30
CA GLN A 111 1.18 -10.89 -0.06
C GLN A 111 -0.31 -11.27 -0.12
N LEU A 112 -1.11 -10.60 -0.98
CA LEU A 112 -2.51 -10.97 -1.18
C LEU A 112 -2.68 -12.24 -2.01
N LEU A 113 -1.67 -12.64 -2.79
CA LEU A 113 -1.74 -13.81 -3.66
C LEU A 113 -1.56 -15.12 -2.88
N ASP A 114 -1.10 -15.06 -1.63
CA ASP A 114 -0.97 -16.21 -0.73
C ASP A 114 -2.31 -16.92 -0.50
N ASP A 115 -3.41 -16.16 -0.46
CA ASP A 115 -4.77 -16.71 -0.38
C ASP A 115 -5.73 -15.87 -1.23
N ARG A 116 -6.44 -16.54 -2.15
CA ARG A 116 -7.46 -15.95 -3.03
C ARG A 116 -8.51 -15.13 -2.27
N ASN A 117 -8.78 -15.44 -1.01
CA ASN A 117 -9.72 -14.72 -0.17
C ASN A 117 -9.17 -13.37 0.30
N LEU A 118 -7.85 -13.19 0.39
CA LEU A 118 -7.24 -11.91 0.74
C LEU A 118 -7.48 -10.85 -0.33
N VAL A 119 -7.30 -11.22 -1.60
CA VAL A 119 -7.63 -10.31 -2.72
C VAL A 119 -9.10 -9.91 -2.64
N LYS A 120 -10.00 -10.86 -2.40
CA LYS A 120 -11.44 -10.57 -2.25
C LYS A 120 -11.76 -9.70 -1.04
N ALA A 121 -11.08 -9.90 0.08
CA ALA A 121 -11.25 -9.10 1.29
C ALA A 121 -10.74 -7.67 1.10
N ALA A 122 -9.64 -7.49 0.37
CA ALA A 122 -9.05 -6.18 0.09
C ALA A 122 -9.78 -5.41 -1.01
N TRP A 123 -10.33 -6.10 -2.01
CA TRP A 123 -10.91 -5.52 -3.22
C TRP A 123 -11.91 -4.37 -3.00
N PRO A 124 -12.84 -4.43 -2.02
CA PRO A 124 -13.79 -3.34 -1.76
C PRO A 124 -13.14 -2.02 -1.36
N TYR A 125 -11.94 -2.07 -0.78
CA TYR A 125 -11.22 -0.91 -0.25
C TYR A 125 -10.18 -0.35 -1.23
N MET A 126 -9.77 -1.15 -2.22
CA MET A 126 -8.86 -0.71 -3.28
C MET A 126 -9.51 0.35 -4.19
N LYS A 127 -8.68 1.25 -4.70
CA LYS A 127 -9.02 2.33 -5.63
C LYS A 127 -8.52 2.02 -7.04
N GLU A 128 -8.67 2.98 -7.97
CA GLU A 128 -8.45 2.75 -9.40
C GLU A 128 -7.05 2.19 -9.70
N ARG A 129 -5.98 2.83 -9.21
CA ARG A 129 -4.60 2.42 -9.54
C ARG A 129 -4.20 1.13 -8.83
N THR A 130 -4.60 0.96 -7.58
CA THR A 130 -4.38 -0.28 -6.83
C THR A 130 -5.09 -1.45 -7.49
N ARG A 131 -6.37 -1.30 -7.88
CA ARG A 131 -7.08 -2.35 -8.63
C ARG A 131 -6.42 -2.66 -9.96
N ALA A 132 -6.02 -1.65 -10.73
CA ALA A 132 -5.34 -1.87 -12.01
C ALA A 132 -4.06 -2.70 -11.84
N ASN A 133 -3.22 -2.36 -10.86
CA ASN A 133 -2.00 -3.11 -10.57
C ASN A 133 -2.28 -4.52 -10.04
N THR A 134 -3.30 -4.69 -9.18
CA THR A 134 -3.71 -6.02 -8.73
C THR A 134 -4.23 -6.90 -9.87
N LEU A 135 -4.95 -6.34 -10.85
CA LEU A 135 -5.39 -7.08 -12.03
C LEU A 135 -4.20 -7.55 -12.86
N LEU A 136 -3.22 -6.67 -13.11
CA LEU A 136 -1.99 -7.06 -13.81
C LEU A 136 -1.28 -8.24 -13.09
N MET A 137 -1.21 -8.21 -11.77
CA MET A 137 -0.62 -9.30 -10.99
C MET A 137 -1.40 -10.61 -11.09
N LEU A 138 -2.73 -10.55 -11.06
CA LEU A 138 -3.57 -11.73 -11.22
C LEU A 138 -3.41 -12.33 -12.62
N ASP A 139 -3.30 -11.49 -13.64
CA ASP A 139 -3.07 -11.92 -15.02
C ASP A 139 -1.69 -12.57 -15.17
N ASP A 140 -0.63 -11.95 -14.62
CA ASP A 140 0.74 -12.49 -14.62
C ASP A 140 0.84 -13.82 -13.86
N ALA A 141 0.04 -13.99 -12.80
CA ALA A 141 -0.04 -15.23 -12.02
C ALA A 141 -1.02 -16.28 -12.60
N GLU A 142 -1.68 -15.98 -13.71
CA GLU A 142 -2.73 -16.82 -14.32
C GLU A 142 -3.88 -17.17 -13.32
N LEU A 143 -4.21 -16.25 -12.41
CA LEU A 143 -5.20 -16.43 -11.36
C LEU A 143 -6.55 -15.79 -11.71
N HIS A 144 -7.58 -16.62 -11.81
CA HIS A 144 -8.96 -16.16 -11.96
C HIS A 144 -9.71 -16.13 -10.61
N LEU A 145 -10.29 -14.99 -10.30
CA LEU A 145 -11.10 -14.70 -9.12
C LEU A 145 -12.50 -14.19 -9.53
N PRO A 146 -13.55 -15.02 -9.39
CA PRO A 146 -14.91 -14.61 -9.72
C PRO A 146 -15.34 -13.34 -8.98
N GLY A 147 -15.86 -12.37 -9.74
CA GLY A 147 -16.26 -11.06 -9.24
C GLY A 147 -15.14 -10.00 -9.21
N ILE A 148 -13.93 -10.35 -9.66
CA ILE A 148 -12.78 -9.44 -9.73
C ILE A 148 -12.25 -9.35 -11.16
N ASN A 149 -11.79 -10.47 -11.73
CA ASN A 149 -11.36 -10.58 -13.13
C ASN A 149 -12.15 -11.70 -13.84
N LEU A 150 -12.07 -11.75 -15.17
CA LEU A 150 -12.79 -12.69 -16.05
C LEU A 150 -11.96 -13.92 -16.38
#